data_AF-A0A0Q6EP66-F1
#
_entry.id   AF-A0A0Q6EP66-F1
#
_cell.length_a   1.000
_cell.length_b   1.000
_cell.length_c   1.000
_cell.angle_alpha   90.00
_cell.angle_beta   90.00
_cell.angle_gamma   90.00
#
_symmetry.space_group_name_H-M   'P 1'
#
loop_
_entity.id
_entity.type
_entity.pdbx_description
1 polymer ?
#
loop_
_entity_poly.entity_id
_entity_poly.type
_entity_poly.pdbx_seq_one_letter_code
_entity_poly.pdbx_strand_id
1 'polypeptide(L)'
;MTAPFKAAAVQFEPTMFAKARNIEALLALVETAAEAGARLVVTPEMGTTGYCWHDRAEVAPFVEPIPGPTTRRFEALARARGIYVVIGMPEVDPRTNLYYNAAVLIGPEGVVGTHRKTHPYISEPKWAVSGDLGHQVFETRIGRIALLVCMDIHFVETARLAGLRGADVICHVSNWLAERTPAPYWINRAFENGCYLVEANRWGLERGVQFSGGSCIIAPDATILDVVDGGDGIAMAEIDPALARARTLWGEPILEQRRPDLYAELMTNTFAWNPHDFFRLYGHEPLPEGRKAKVAVAEMAPGPDVEANLAEIGRLAAAAADLGAELVVFPERALTGLADPAAGAVEAGGRAVAALCAIAADLKIHLVAGLAERDGEARFDSAALAGPHGLVGLYRKIHLTRADAAWAQAGDAFAVFDLPFGRLGLMIGHDASFPETGRILALRGCDLIACPAAVKERFHLGHEGTAVAQPAPIPTGADPLHWHQYRVRAGENNCWLAFANVRAPLEGYPGLSGVFGPDTFLFPRQEAIVSGNAAVAVAEIDTGTVGGPYPTHVARRKDLVLMRQPHHYRELVAAPAAG
;
A
#
# COMPACT_ATOMS: atom_id res chain seq x y z
N MET A 1 6.56 6.48 30.42
CA MET A 1 5.76 6.39 29.18
C MET A 1 5.65 7.79 28.59
N THR A 2 5.66 7.92 27.27
CA THR A 2 5.51 9.21 26.58
C THR A 2 4.04 9.62 26.65
N ALA A 3 3.74 10.83 27.11
CA ALA A 3 2.35 11.30 27.25
C ALA A 3 1.75 11.64 25.87
N PRO A 4 0.41 11.57 25.72
CA PRO A 4 -0.27 12.10 24.54
C PRO A 4 0.06 13.57 24.29
N PHE A 5 0.07 13.98 23.02
CA PHE A 5 0.36 15.35 22.62
C PHE A 5 -0.43 15.75 21.38
N LYS A 6 -0.71 17.04 21.22
CA LYS A 6 -1.35 17.57 20.01
C LYS A 6 -0.32 17.69 18.88
N ALA A 7 -0.65 17.18 17.70
CA ALA A 7 0.10 17.39 16.48
C ALA A 7 -0.69 18.25 15.50
N ALA A 8 0.02 18.87 14.55
CA ALA A 8 -0.55 19.70 13.51
C ALA A 8 0.06 19.38 12.15
N ALA A 9 -0.79 19.31 11.12
CA ALA A 9 -0.40 19.20 9.72
C ALA A 9 -0.80 20.47 8.99
N VAL A 10 0.18 21.17 8.42
CA VAL A 10 -0.04 22.44 7.72
C VAL A 10 -0.29 22.20 6.25
N GLN A 11 -1.42 22.70 5.74
CA GLN A 11 -1.67 22.88 4.32
C GLN A 11 -1.24 24.28 3.90
N PHE A 12 -0.43 24.38 2.85
CA PHE A 12 0.09 25.66 2.39
C PHE A 12 0.33 25.69 0.88
N GLU A 13 -0.02 26.79 0.22
CA GLU A 13 0.36 27.07 -1.17
C GLU A 13 1.67 27.89 -1.23
N PRO A 14 2.82 27.24 -1.50
CA PRO A 14 4.06 27.97 -1.72
C PRO A 14 4.00 28.71 -3.05
N THR A 15 4.45 29.97 -3.04
CA THR A 15 4.63 30.75 -4.25
C THR A 15 6.02 30.48 -4.79
N MET A 16 6.11 29.89 -5.99
CA MET A 16 7.39 29.58 -6.63
C MET A 16 8.30 30.82 -6.70
N PHE A 17 9.59 30.65 -6.45
CA PHE A 17 10.61 31.71 -6.40
C PHE A 17 10.51 32.71 -5.23
N ALA A 18 9.39 32.77 -4.52
CA ALA A 18 9.18 33.72 -3.43
C ALA A 18 9.63 33.16 -2.05
N LYS A 19 10.85 32.63 -1.98
CA LYS A 19 11.35 31.89 -0.80
C LYS A 19 11.20 32.63 0.53
N ALA A 20 11.55 33.91 0.56
CA ALA A 20 11.40 34.72 1.78
C ALA A 20 9.93 34.79 2.25
N ARG A 21 8.99 35.06 1.33
CA ARG A 21 7.55 35.10 1.61
C ARG A 21 7.04 33.75 2.11
N ASN A 22 7.46 32.66 1.48
CA ASN A 22 7.04 31.33 1.87
C ASN A 22 7.53 30.97 3.28
N ILE A 23 8.78 31.30 3.60
CA ILE A 23 9.34 31.08 4.95
C ILE A 23 8.58 31.91 6.00
N GLU A 24 8.28 33.19 5.75
CA GLU A 24 7.48 33.99 6.69
C GLU A 24 6.08 33.40 6.91
N ALA A 25 5.40 33.00 5.83
CA ALA A 25 4.06 32.43 5.91
C ALA A 25 4.06 31.10 6.68
N LEU A 26 5.02 30.22 6.41
CA LEU A 26 5.18 28.96 7.14
C LEU A 26 5.50 29.19 8.61
N LEU A 27 6.38 30.16 8.95
CA LEU A 27 6.67 30.49 10.35
C LEU A 27 5.40 30.97 11.07
N ALA A 28 4.57 31.79 10.42
CA ALA A 28 3.30 32.24 10.99
C ALA A 28 2.29 31.09 11.21
N LEU A 29 2.19 30.15 10.26
CA LEU A 29 1.33 28.97 10.40
C LEU A 29 1.83 28.04 11.51
N VAL A 30 3.14 27.81 11.59
CA VAL A 30 3.75 27.01 12.67
C VAL A 30 3.54 27.66 14.03
N GLU A 31 3.69 28.98 14.11
CA GLU A 31 3.42 29.76 15.32
C GLU A 31 1.96 29.64 15.75
N THR A 32 1.02 29.78 14.80
CA THR A 32 -0.41 29.60 15.04
C THR A 32 -0.73 28.20 15.59
N ALA A 33 -0.14 27.15 15.01
CA ALA A 33 -0.31 25.78 15.51
C ALA A 33 0.27 25.62 16.94
N ALA A 34 1.44 26.22 17.19
CA ALA A 34 2.09 26.18 18.50
C ALA A 34 1.25 26.86 19.59
N GLU A 35 0.68 28.02 19.28
CA GLU A 35 -0.24 28.75 20.17
C GLU A 35 -1.54 27.98 20.42
N ALA A 36 -2.00 27.18 19.45
CA ALA A 36 -3.10 26.22 19.61
C ALA A 36 -2.71 24.95 20.40
N GLY A 37 -1.46 24.85 20.87
CA GLY A 37 -0.95 23.80 21.74
C GLY A 37 -0.30 22.62 21.01
N ALA A 38 -0.05 22.72 19.70
CA ALA A 38 0.67 21.67 18.97
C ALA A 38 2.10 21.54 19.49
N ARG A 39 2.55 20.29 19.70
CA ARG A 39 3.92 19.93 20.11
C ARG A 39 4.76 19.41 18.96
N LEU A 40 4.10 19.00 17.87
CA LEU A 40 4.68 18.59 16.60
C LEU A 40 3.91 19.30 15.48
N VAL A 41 4.62 20.04 14.62
CA VAL A 41 4.03 20.71 13.46
C VAL A 41 4.75 20.26 12.20
N VAL A 42 4.01 19.76 11.21
CA VAL A 42 4.56 19.29 9.94
C VAL A 42 4.13 20.24 8.83
N THR A 43 5.06 20.67 7.98
CA THR A 43 4.79 21.55 6.83
C THR A 43 5.08 20.85 5.50
N PRO A 44 4.53 21.35 4.37
CA PRO A 44 4.62 20.64 3.09
C PRO A 44 6.04 20.46 2.53
N GLU A 45 6.17 19.45 1.67
CA GLU A 45 7.38 19.20 0.88
C GLU A 45 7.70 20.43 0.04
N MET A 46 8.97 20.84 -0.01
CA MET A 46 9.42 22.02 -0.76
C MET A 46 8.58 23.29 -0.46
N GLY A 47 7.90 23.35 0.69
CA GLY A 47 7.01 24.45 1.07
C GLY A 47 7.75 25.78 1.20
N THR A 48 9.08 25.75 1.33
CA THR A 48 9.93 26.94 1.36
C THR A 48 10.11 27.58 -0.01
N THR A 49 9.91 26.86 -1.13
CA THR A 49 10.38 27.31 -2.45
C THR A 49 9.42 27.10 -3.61
N GLY A 50 8.50 26.12 -3.52
CA GLY A 50 7.79 25.55 -4.67
C GLY A 50 8.54 24.34 -5.26
N TYR A 51 7.91 23.64 -6.21
CA TYR A 51 8.26 22.27 -6.62
C TYR A 51 8.59 22.11 -8.11
N CYS A 52 7.87 22.78 -9.00
CA CYS A 52 7.87 22.54 -10.46
C CYS A 52 9.12 23.08 -11.17
N TRP A 53 10.31 22.72 -10.71
CA TRP A 53 11.61 23.13 -11.26
C TRP A 53 11.89 22.46 -12.62
N HIS A 54 12.50 23.22 -13.53
CA HIS A 54 12.93 22.72 -14.83
C HIS A 54 14.19 21.88 -14.75
N ASP A 55 15.19 22.36 -14.02
CA ASP A 55 16.51 21.74 -13.93
C ASP A 55 17.29 22.24 -12.70
N ARG A 56 18.52 21.73 -12.58
CA ARG A 56 19.47 22.08 -11.53
C ARG A 56 19.83 23.58 -11.48
N ALA A 57 19.90 24.27 -12.62
CA ALA A 57 20.29 25.67 -12.68
C ALA A 57 19.20 26.57 -12.12
N GLU A 58 17.93 26.25 -12.40
CA GLU A 58 16.78 27.03 -11.92
C GLU A 58 16.61 26.96 -10.39
N VAL A 59 16.82 25.78 -9.79
CA VAL A 59 16.68 25.61 -8.34
C VAL A 59 17.93 26.06 -7.56
N ALA A 60 19.09 26.17 -8.21
CA ALA A 60 20.37 26.48 -7.56
C ALA A 60 20.37 27.73 -6.64
N PRO A 61 19.66 28.83 -6.93
CA PRO A 61 19.60 29.97 -6.01
C PRO A 61 18.83 29.70 -4.70
N PHE A 62 18.08 28.60 -4.64
CA PHE A 62 17.14 28.30 -3.56
C PHE A 62 17.60 27.16 -2.64
N VAL A 63 18.62 26.40 -3.04
CA VAL A 63 19.19 25.33 -2.21
C VAL A 63 19.98 25.90 -1.03
N GLU A 64 19.94 25.22 0.11
CA GLU A 64 20.73 25.59 1.30
C GLU A 64 21.35 24.35 1.95
N PRO A 65 22.50 24.47 2.63
CA PRO A 65 23.00 23.40 3.47
C PRO A 65 22.05 23.19 4.66
N ILE A 66 22.05 21.98 5.22
CA ILE A 66 21.36 21.66 6.47
C ILE A 66 22.42 21.27 7.51
N PRO A 67 22.52 21.97 8.66
CA PRO A 67 21.78 23.18 9.03
C PRO A 67 22.19 24.42 8.21
N GLY A 68 21.25 25.35 8.00
CA GLY A 68 21.41 26.52 7.13
C GLY A 68 20.54 27.71 7.54
N PRO A 69 20.50 28.77 6.70
CA PRO A 69 19.71 29.98 6.98
C PRO A 69 18.24 29.70 7.30
N THR A 70 17.57 28.85 6.52
CA THR A 70 16.16 28.51 6.71
C THR A 70 15.96 27.69 7.98
N THR A 71 16.73 26.62 8.19
CA THR A 71 16.59 25.79 9.40
C THR A 71 16.84 26.59 10.67
N ARG A 72 17.80 27.53 10.69
CA ARG A 72 18.05 28.41 11.85
C ARG A 72 16.85 29.25 12.26
N ARG A 73 16.01 29.66 11.30
CA ARG A 73 14.79 30.43 11.60
C ARG A 73 13.75 29.55 12.29
N PHE A 74 13.54 28.34 11.79
CA PHE A 74 12.64 27.37 12.41
C PHE A 74 13.19 26.85 13.74
N GLU A 75 14.52 26.73 13.91
CA GLU A 75 15.16 26.42 15.19
C GLU A 75 14.87 27.49 16.25
N ALA A 76 14.93 28.78 15.88
CA ALA A 76 14.61 29.87 16.80
C ALA A 76 13.14 29.78 17.27
N LEU A 77 12.21 29.52 16.35
CA LEU A 77 10.79 29.33 16.68
C LEU A 77 10.55 28.07 17.53
N ALA A 78 11.12 26.93 17.12
CA ALA A 78 11.00 25.66 17.84
C ALA A 78 11.53 25.76 19.27
N ARG A 79 12.65 26.48 19.48
CA ARG A 79 13.21 26.78 20.79
C ARG A 79 12.30 27.69 21.62
N ALA A 80 11.80 28.78 21.03
CA ALA A 80 10.94 29.73 21.71
C ALA A 80 9.61 29.09 22.18
N ARG A 81 9.05 28.18 21.39
CA ARG A 81 7.77 27.53 21.68
C ARG A 81 7.90 26.13 22.32
N GLY A 82 9.10 25.56 22.38
CA GLY A 82 9.33 24.23 22.97
C GLY A 82 8.66 23.08 22.20
N ILE A 83 8.64 23.19 20.86
CA ILE A 83 7.97 22.27 19.94
C ILE A 83 8.95 21.58 18.99
N TYR A 84 8.48 20.57 18.28
CA TYR A 84 9.14 19.97 17.12
C TYR A 84 8.46 20.45 15.83
N VAL A 85 9.25 20.75 14.80
CA VAL A 85 8.77 21.20 13.49
C VAL A 85 9.44 20.37 12.40
N VAL A 86 8.66 19.91 11.44
CA VAL A 86 9.17 19.29 10.21
C VAL A 86 8.97 20.26 9.05
N ILE A 87 10.04 20.54 8.30
CA ILE A 87 9.98 21.37 7.09
C ILE A 87 10.52 20.65 5.86
N GLY A 88 9.92 20.91 4.70
CA GLY A 88 10.43 20.47 3.39
C GLY A 88 11.21 21.57 2.66
N MET A 89 12.43 21.28 2.21
CA MET A 89 13.29 22.24 1.50
C MET A 89 14.30 21.58 0.56
N PRO A 90 14.80 22.29 -0.47
CA PRO A 90 15.91 21.81 -1.27
C PRO A 90 17.23 21.98 -0.52
N GLU A 91 17.95 20.87 -0.35
CA GLU A 91 19.25 20.81 0.30
C GLU A 91 20.39 20.87 -0.72
N VAL A 92 21.52 21.49 -0.36
CA VAL A 92 22.83 21.25 -0.98
C VAL A 92 23.81 20.66 0.02
N ASP A 93 24.44 19.55 -0.34
CA ASP A 93 25.56 19.01 0.43
C ASP A 93 26.83 19.82 0.11
N PRO A 94 27.42 20.54 1.09
CA PRO A 94 28.58 21.39 0.84
C PRO A 94 29.85 20.60 0.47
N ARG A 95 29.92 19.29 0.73
CA ARG A 95 31.09 18.46 0.44
C ARG A 95 31.08 17.95 -1.00
N THR A 96 29.92 17.57 -1.49
CA THR A 96 29.75 16.95 -2.83
C THR A 96 29.13 17.90 -3.84
N ASN A 97 28.57 19.02 -3.37
CA ASN A 97 27.70 19.92 -4.11
C ASN A 97 26.44 19.23 -4.67
N LEU A 98 26.07 18.02 -4.21
CA LEU A 98 24.84 17.35 -4.66
C LEU A 98 23.60 18.02 -4.06
N TYR A 99 22.50 18.03 -4.81
CA TYR A 99 21.22 18.58 -4.34
C TYR A 99 20.25 17.46 -3.98
N TYR A 100 19.43 17.69 -2.96
CA TYR A 100 18.43 16.73 -2.50
C TYR A 100 17.11 17.43 -2.21
N ASN A 101 15.99 16.73 -2.38
CA ASN A 101 14.73 17.12 -1.77
C ASN A 101 14.72 16.54 -0.34
N ALA A 102 14.66 17.41 0.67
CA ALA A 102 14.85 17.01 2.06
C ALA A 102 13.66 17.41 2.95
N ALA A 103 13.34 16.53 3.90
CA ALA A 103 12.55 16.83 5.09
C ALA A 103 13.48 16.96 6.29
N VAL A 104 13.29 18.00 7.11
CA VAL A 104 14.14 18.28 8.28
C VAL A 104 13.30 18.31 9.53
N LEU A 105 13.62 17.44 10.51
CA LEU A 105 13.06 17.48 11.85
C LEU A 105 13.89 18.43 12.72
N ILE A 106 13.25 19.46 13.24
CA ILE A 106 13.84 20.50 14.07
C ILE A 106 13.16 20.45 15.44
N GLY A 107 13.96 20.38 16.50
CA GLY A 107 13.48 20.40 17.88
C GLY A 107 13.91 21.65 18.64
N PRO A 108 13.56 21.76 19.93
CA PRO A 108 13.90 22.92 20.76
C PRO A 108 15.41 23.17 20.93
N GLU A 109 16.22 22.14 20.67
CA GLU A 109 17.68 22.18 20.83
C GLU A 109 18.43 22.37 19.51
N GLY A 110 17.74 22.29 18.36
CA GLY A 110 18.35 22.38 17.03
C GLY A 110 17.76 21.36 16.05
N VAL A 111 18.38 21.21 14.87
CA VAL A 111 18.11 20.09 13.95
C VAL A 111 18.31 18.74 14.68
N VAL A 112 17.27 17.91 14.67
CA VAL A 112 17.29 16.53 15.20
C VAL A 112 17.75 15.56 14.12
N GLY A 113 17.28 15.77 12.88
CA GLY A 113 17.59 14.87 11.78
C GLY A 113 17.05 15.34 10.43
N THR A 114 17.51 14.69 9.38
CA THR A 114 17.17 14.99 7.99
C THR A 114 16.90 13.70 7.24
N HIS A 115 15.83 13.69 6.46
CA HIS A 115 15.54 12.65 5.48
C HIS A 115 15.67 13.24 4.09
N ARG A 116 16.44 12.59 3.23
CA ARG A 116 16.55 12.92 1.80
C ARG A 116 15.63 11.97 1.03
N LYS A 117 14.73 12.51 0.23
CA LYS A 117 13.72 11.75 -0.53
C LYS A 117 14.37 10.60 -1.29
N THR A 118 13.94 9.36 -1.01
CA THR A 118 14.58 8.17 -1.60
C THR A 118 14.07 7.94 -3.03
N HIS A 119 12.77 8.09 -3.23
CA HIS A 119 12.10 7.84 -4.50
C HIS A 119 11.70 9.16 -5.16
N PRO A 120 12.37 9.59 -6.24
CA PRO A 120 12.03 10.85 -6.88
C PRO A 120 10.77 10.74 -7.75
N TYR A 121 10.09 11.86 -7.95
CA TYR A 121 8.92 12.01 -8.80
C TYR A 121 9.11 13.10 -9.84
N ILE A 122 8.94 12.72 -11.12
CA ILE A 122 8.91 13.53 -12.36
C ILE A 122 9.88 14.75 -12.45
N SER A 123 9.68 15.80 -11.66
CA SER A 123 10.53 17.01 -11.67
C SER A 123 11.89 16.77 -11.02
N GLU A 124 11.94 16.04 -9.90
CA GLU A 124 13.14 15.94 -9.06
C GLU A 124 14.35 15.29 -9.73
N PRO A 125 14.21 14.24 -10.57
CA PRO A 125 15.35 13.64 -11.26
C PRO A 125 16.15 14.62 -12.14
N LYS A 126 15.59 15.81 -12.44
CA LYS A 126 16.25 16.85 -13.25
C LYS A 126 17.21 17.74 -12.45
N TRP A 127 17.11 17.73 -11.11
CA TRP A 127 17.87 18.66 -10.26
C TRP A 127 18.41 18.06 -8.97
N ALA A 128 17.76 17.03 -8.41
CA ALA A 128 18.15 16.31 -7.20
C ALA A 128 18.62 14.89 -7.51
N VAL A 129 19.49 14.36 -6.65
CA VAL A 129 19.79 12.93 -6.60
C VAL A 129 18.87 12.22 -5.59
N SER A 130 18.75 10.90 -5.69
CA SER A 130 18.09 10.08 -4.67
C SER A 130 18.81 10.18 -3.33
N GLY A 131 18.02 10.16 -2.25
CA GLY A 131 18.52 10.22 -0.89
C GLY A 131 19.39 9.03 -0.49
N ASP A 132 20.32 9.30 0.42
CA ASP A 132 21.40 8.39 0.82
C ASP A 132 21.51 8.18 2.34
N LEU A 133 20.57 8.72 3.11
CA LEU A 133 20.54 8.63 4.59
C LEU A 133 19.75 7.42 5.11
N GLY A 134 19.08 6.68 4.21
CA GLY A 134 18.17 5.59 4.57
C GLY A 134 16.91 6.07 5.26
N HIS A 135 16.16 5.13 5.84
CA HIS A 135 14.86 5.41 6.50
C HIS A 135 15.06 5.44 8.01
N GLN A 136 15.28 6.63 8.54
CA GLN A 136 15.64 6.87 9.93
C GLN A 136 14.41 7.10 10.83
N VAL A 137 14.52 6.70 12.09
CA VAL A 137 13.55 7.04 13.15
C VAL A 137 14.29 7.80 14.24
N PHE A 138 13.80 8.99 14.56
CA PHE A 138 14.41 9.90 15.51
C PHE A 138 13.72 9.78 16.86
N GLU A 139 14.49 9.51 17.90
CA GLU A 139 13.98 9.55 19.28
C GLU A 139 13.87 10.99 19.76
N THR A 140 12.70 11.36 20.27
CA THR A 140 12.43 12.70 20.78
C THR A 140 11.70 12.63 22.12
N ARG A 141 11.58 13.78 22.80
CA ARG A 141 10.83 13.88 24.07
C ARG A 141 9.34 13.56 23.91
N ILE A 142 8.79 13.67 22.71
CA ILE A 142 7.37 13.43 22.42
C ILE A 142 7.11 12.08 21.73
N GLY A 143 8.16 11.28 21.47
CA GLY A 143 8.03 9.97 20.84
C GLY A 143 9.02 9.76 19.70
N ARG A 144 8.87 8.64 19.00
CA ARG A 144 9.70 8.23 17.88
C ARG A 144 9.09 8.75 16.58
N ILE A 145 9.83 9.57 15.85
CA ILE A 145 9.34 10.25 14.64
C ILE A 145 10.14 9.76 13.43
N ALA A 146 9.44 9.28 12.41
CA ALA A 146 10.00 9.01 11.09
C ALA A 146 9.63 10.15 10.12
N LEU A 147 10.46 10.36 9.11
CA LEU A 147 10.18 11.31 8.03
C LEU A 147 10.08 10.55 6.71
N LEU A 148 9.07 10.87 5.90
CA LEU A 148 8.94 10.39 4.52
C LEU A 148 8.56 11.56 3.62
N VAL A 149 8.97 11.53 2.36
CA VAL A 149 8.71 12.62 1.41
C VAL A 149 7.92 12.11 0.21
N CYS A 150 6.68 12.58 0.08
CA CYS A 150 5.77 12.43 -1.06
C CYS A 150 5.77 11.03 -1.69
N MET A 151 6.54 10.83 -2.74
CA MET A 151 6.57 9.58 -3.51
C MET A 151 7.10 8.39 -2.70
N ASP A 152 7.86 8.62 -1.62
CA ASP A 152 8.32 7.55 -0.72
C ASP A 152 7.15 6.69 -0.20
N ILE A 153 5.96 7.26 0.02
CA ILE A 153 4.81 6.54 0.57
C ILE A 153 4.20 5.51 -0.40
N HIS A 154 4.44 5.63 -1.72
CA HIS A 154 4.00 4.61 -2.68
C HIS A 154 4.75 3.29 -2.52
N PHE A 155 5.94 3.32 -1.93
CA PHE A 155 6.79 2.14 -1.72
C PHE A 155 6.55 1.58 -0.33
N VAL A 156 6.03 0.35 -0.27
CA VAL A 156 5.69 -0.32 1.00
C VAL A 156 6.88 -0.40 1.95
N GLU A 157 8.08 -0.52 1.40
CA GLU A 157 9.32 -0.73 2.15
C GLU A 157 9.66 0.46 3.05
N THR A 158 9.37 1.68 2.61
CA THR A 158 9.80 2.91 3.29
C THR A 158 9.08 3.07 4.64
N ALA A 159 7.75 2.97 4.62
CA ALA A 159 6.92 3.03 5.82
C ALA A 159 7.06 1.75 6.67
N ARG A 160 7.26 0.58 6.04
CA ARG A 160 7.52 -0.66 6.77
C ARG A 160 8.81 -0.58 7.59
N LEU A 161 9.87 -0.01 7.04
CA LEU A 161 11.11 0.25 7.79
C LEU A 161 10.87 1.19 8.98
N ALA A 162 10.09 2.26 8.80
CA ALA A 162 9.71 3.15 9.90
C ALA A 162 8.96 2.39 11.01
N GLY A 163 7.98 1.56 10.64
CA GLY A 163 7.22 0.74 11.58
C GLY A 163 8.09 -0.26 12.34
N LEU A 164 8.98 -0.98 11.65
CA LEU A 164 9.92 -1.94 12.25
C LEU A 164 10.93 -1.29 13.20
N ARG A 165 11.38 -0.08 12.89
CA ARG A 165 12.20 0.74 13.79
C ARG A 165 11.40 1.38 14.92
N GLY A 166 10.09 1.13 14.98
CA GLY A 166 9.23 1.55 16.06
C GLY A 166 8.78 3.01 15.98
N ALA A 167 8.65 3.61 14.79
CA ALA A 167 8.08 4.96 14.67
C ALA A 167 6.70 5.04 15.36
N ASP A 168 6.50 6.00 16.25
CA ASP A 168 5.18 6.28 16.83
C ASP A 168 4.37 7.13 15.83
N VAL A 169 5.05 8.05 15.13
CA VAL A 169 4.50 8.94 14.11
C VAL A 169 5.39 8.91 12.86
N ILE A 170 4.77 8.82 11.70
CA ILE A 170 5.38 9.11 10.41
C ILE A 170 4.94 10.52 10.01
N CYS A 171 5.88 11.46 9.93
CA CYS A 171 5.64 12.77 9.34
C CYS A 171 5.88 12.66 7.84
N HIS A 172 4.82 12.81 7.06
CA HIS A 172 4.88 12.78 5.61
C HIS A 172 4.64 14.19 5.07
N VAL A 173 5.61 14.66 4.28
CA VAL A 173 5.55 15.97 3.63
C VAL A 173 5.35 15.76 2.14
N SER A 174 4.41 16.46 1.51
CA SER A 174 4.08 16.18 0.10
C SER A 174 3.71 17.39 -0.77
N ASN A 175 3.95 17.21 -2.07
CA ASN A 175 3.37 17.91 -3.20
C ASN A 175 2.46 16.93 -3.97
N TRP A 176 1.43 16.39 -3.31
CA TRP A 176 0.54 15.37 -3.86
C TRP A 176 -0.44 15.94 -4.89
N LEU A 177 -0.75 15.14 -5.90
CA LEU A 177 -1.56 15.54 -7.05
C LEU A 177 -2.32 14.36 -7.64
N ALA A 178 -3.21 14.66 -8.58
CA ALA A 178 -3.92 13.70 -9.42
C ALA A 178 -4.89 12.75 -8.70
N GLU A 179 -5.34 13.08 -7.49
CA GLU A 179 -6.32 12.29 -6.74
C GLU A 179 -6.97 13.17 -5.65
N ARG A 180 -8.21 12.86 -5.27
CA ARG A 180 -8.86 13.44 -4.07
C ARG A 180 -8.21 12.93 -2.79
N THR A 181 -7.97 13.81 -1.83
CA THR A 181 -7.21 13.53 -0.61
C THR A 181 -8.05 13.75 0.64
N PRO A 182 -7.87 12.96 1.74
CA PRO A 182 -6.70 12.14 2.07
C PRO A 182 -6.50 10.91 1.20
N ALA A 183 -5.30 10.72 0.64
CA ALA A 183 -5.04 9.65 -0.34
C ALA A 183 -5.18 8.25 0.29
N PRO A 184 -5.69 7.24 -0.45
CA PRO A 184 -5.78 5.86 0.03
C PRO A 184 -4.43 5.28 0.49
N TYR A 185 -3.32 5.70 -0.12
CA TYR A 185 -1.97 5.28 0.29
C TYR A 185 -1.59 5.79 1.68
N TRP A 186 -1.97 7.02 2.04
CA TRP A 186 -1.71 7.60 3.35
C TRP A 186 -2.44 6.82 4.44
N ILE A 187 -3.72 6.56 4.20
CA ILE A 187 -4.58 5.76 5.08
C ILE A 187 -3.99 4.36 5.27
N ASN A 188 -3.62 3.71 4.16
CA ASN A 188 -3.08 2.36 4.18
C ASN A 188 -1.75 2.25 4.93
N ARG A 189 -0.87 3.25 4.79
CA ARG A 189 0.47 3.24 5.39
C ARG A 189 0.45 3.52 6.89
N ALA A 190 -0.48 4.36 7.36
CA ALA A 190 -0.76 4.50 8.78
C ALA A 190 -1.25 3.17 9.38
N PHE A 191 -2.24 2.58 8.72
CA PHE A 191 -2.92 1.35 9.13
C PHE A 191 -1.99 0.13 9.20
N GLU A 192 -1.33 -0.22 8.10
CA GLU A 192 -0.55 -1.47 8.01
C GLU A 192 0.73 -1.49 8.87
N ASN A 193 1.18 -0.31 9.32
CA ASN A 193 2.38 -0.13 10.14
C ASN A 193 2.05 0.19 11.60
N GLY A 194 0.77 0.32 11.96
CA GLY A 194 0.34 0.69 13.30
C GLY A 194 0.97 2.01 13.76
N CYS A 195 1.05 3.00 12.87
CA CYS A 195 1.67 4.30 13.13
C CYS A 195 0.65 5.42 12.90
N TYR A 196 0.79 6.52 13.65
CA TYR A 196 0.13 7.75 13.22
C TYR A 196 0.82 8.27 11.95
N LEU A 197 0.05 8.86 11.05
CA LEU A 197 0.57 9.60 9.90
C LEU A 197 0.13 11.07 10.02
N VAL A 198 1.09 11.99 10.05
CA VAL A 198 0.83 13.42 9.97
C VAL A 198 1.23 13.88 8.57
N GLU A 199 0.22 14.11 7.74
CA GLU A 199 0.34 14.47 6.33
C GLU A 199 0.25 15.97 6.14
N ALA A 200 1.36 16.61 5.78
CA ALA A 200 1.35 17.99 5.34
C ALA A 200 1.54 18.05 3.82
N ASN A 201 0.44 18.29 3.11
CA ASN A 201 0.44 18.46 1.66
C ASN A 201 0.28 19.93 1.30
N ARG A 202 0.84 20.33 0.16
CA ARG A 202 0.47 21.61 -0.44
C ARG A 202 -0.89 21.52 -1.15
N TRP A 203 -1.40 22.68 -1.50
CA TRP A 203 -2.48 22.82 -2.48
C TRP A 203 -2.13 23.91 -3.50
N GLY A 204 -3.07 24.19 -4.40
CA GLY A 204 -2.94 25.27 -5.39
C GLY A 204 -2.36 24.84 -6.73
N LEU A 205 -2.08 25.83 -7.59
CA LEU A 205 -1.67 25.62 -8.99
C LEU A 205 -0.27 26.19 -9.23
N GLU A 206 0.67 25.36 -9.64
CA GLU A 206 2.03 25.80 -9.96
C GLU A 206 2.42 25.31 -11.36
N ARG A 207 2.69 26.24 -12.28
CA ARG A 207 3.10 25.92 -13.67
C ARG A 207 2.16 24.93 -14.38
N GLY A 208 0.85 25.05 -14.14
CA GLY A 208 -0.16 24.17 -14.73
C GLY A 208 -0.34 22.82 -14.01
N VAL A 209 0.41 22.56 -12.94
CA VAL A 209 0.24 21.38 -12.09
C VAL A 209 -0.67 21.72 -10.92
N GLN A 210 -1.81 21.03 -10.84
CA GLN A 210 -2.78 21.17 -9.76
C GLN A 210 -2.44 20.20 -8.63
N PHE A 211 -2.22 20.74 -7.42
CA PHE A 211 -1.98 19.94 -6.21
C PHE A 211 -3.26 19.73 -5.41
N SER A 212 -3.35 18.60 -4.73
CA SER A 212 -4.61 18.08 -4.18
C SER A 212 -5.04 18.63 -2.83
N GLY A 213 -4.14 19.22 -2.03
CA GLY A 213 -4.48 19.56 -0.65
C GLY A 213 -4.74 18.32 0.21
N GLY A 214 -5.74 18.35 1.09
CA GLY A 214 -6.09 17.23 1.96
C GLY A 214 -5.08 16.94 3.08
N SER A 215 -4.34 17.94 3.56
CA SER A 215 -3.46 17.76 4.74
C SER A 215 -4.26 17.21 5.92
N CYS A 216 -3.75 16.19 6.60
CA CYS A 216 -4.54 15.44 7.57
C CYS A 216 -3.68 14.76 8.64
N ILE A 217 -4.36 14.27 9.69
CA ILE A 217 -3.77 13.38 10.68
C ILE A 217 -4.57 12.08 10.68
N ILE A 218 -3.87 10.95 10.50
CA ILE A 218 -4.45 9.62 10.41
C ILE A 218 -3.94 8.77 11.57
N ALA A 219 -4.85 8.12 12.27
CA ALA A 219 -4.56 7.20 13.37
C ALA A 219 -4.10 5.81 12.88
N PRO A 220 -3.44 5.01 13.73
CA PRO A 220 -3.00 3.64 13.42
C PRO A 220 -4.10 2.68 12.95
N ASP A 221 -5.37 2.98 13.22
CA ASP A 221 -6.53 2.16 12.83
C ASP A 221 -7.18 2.62 11.51
N ALA A 222 -6.50 3.49 10.75
CA ALA A 222 -6.98 4.17 9.55
C ALA A 222 -8.04 5.27 9.77
N THR A 223 -8.33 5.65 11.02
CA THR A 223 -9.24 6.78 11.29
C THR A 223 -8.58 8.11 10.91
N ILE A 224 -9.24 8.90 10.04
CA ILE A 224 -8.85 10.29 9.76
C ILE A 224 -9.35 11.14 10.93
N LEU A 225 -8.42 11.70 11.70
CA LEU A 225 -8.73 12.46 12.92
C LEU A 225 -9.08 13.92 12.63
N ASP A 226 -8.40 14.52 11.65
CA ASP A 226 -8.71 15.86 11.15
C ASP A 226 -8.14 16.03 9.73
N VAL A 227 -8.74 16.92 8.93
CA VAL A 227 -8.37 17.17 7.53
C VAL A 227 -8.68 18.61 7.10
N VAL A 228 -7.76 19.20 6.33
CA VAL A 228 -7.98 20.43 5.58
C VAL A 228 -8.11 20.08 4.10
N ASP A 229 -9.27 20.32 3.50
CA ASP A 229 -9.52 20.01 2.09
C ASP A 229 -8.80 21.02 1.16
N GLY A 230 -9.33 22.24 1.05
CA GLY A 230 -8.76 23.33 0.25
C GLY A 230 -8.37 24.56 1.09
N GLY A 231 -7.57 25.46 0.52
CA GLY A 231 -7.09 26.64 1.25
C GLY A 231 -5.85 26.39 2.09
N ASP A 232 -5.15 27.46 2.47
CA ASP A 232 -4.14 27.37 3.53
C ASP A 232 -4.85 27.09 4.86
N GLY A 233 -4.32 26.16 5.65
CA GLY A 233 -4.99 25.71 6.87
C GLY A 233 -4.14 24.76 7.71
N ILE A 234 -4.68 24.36 8.87
CA ILE A 234 -3.99 23.50 9.83
C ILE A 234 -4.96 22.43 10.32
N ALA A 235 -4.67 21.16 10.04
CA ALA A 235 -5.35 20.02 10.66
C ALA A 235 -4.68 19.72 12.00
N MET A 236 -5.45 19.47 13.06
CA MET A 236 -4.92 19.21 14.41
C MET A 236 -5.65 18.07 15.11
N ALA A 237 -4.87 17.19 15.74
CA ALA A 237 -5.40 16.08 16.51
C ALA A 237 -4.44 15.68 17.65
N GLU A 238 -4.97 14.98 18.63
CA GLU A 238 -4.15 14.35 19.68
C GLU A 238 -3.54 13.04 19.17
N ILE A 239 -2.26 12.86 19.43
CA ILE A 239 -1.50 11.63 19.18
C ILE A 239 -1.22 10.99 20.53
N ASP A 240 -1.59 9.71 20.67
CA ASP A 240 -1.17 8.87 21.78
C ASP A 240 -0.10 7.86 21.31
N PRO A 241 1.19 8.08 21.61
CA PRO A 241 2.25 7.14 21.25
C PRO A 241 2.02 5.71 21.77
N ALA A 242 1.26 5.52 22.86
CA ALA A 242 0.96 4.19 23.39
C ALA A 242 0.10 3.37 22.40
N LEU A 243 -0.85 4.00 21.70
CA LEU A 243 -1.68 3.32 20.70
C LEU A 243 -0.84 2.84 19.51
N ALA A 244 0.06 3.68 19.00
CA ALA A 244 0.98 3.27 17.95
C ALA A 244 1.88 2.11 18.41
N ARG A 245 2.41 2.20 19.62
CA ARG A 245 3.31 1.19 20.22
C ARG A 245 2.68 -0.18 20.42
N ALA A 246 1.35 -0.30 20.43
CA ALA A 246 0.68 -1.59 20.47
C ALA A 246 0.98 -2.42 19.20
N ARG A 247 1.26 -1.78 18.05
CA ARG A 247 1.58 -2.44 16.76
C ARG A 247 0.57 -3.51 16.35
N THR A 248 -0.69 -3.31 16.75
CA THR A 248 -1.78 -4.23 16.43
C THR A 248 -2.54 -3.77 15.21
N LEU A 249 -2.79 -4.68 14.29
CA LEU A 249 -3.75 -4.52 13.20
C LEU A 249 -4.85 -5.55 13.43
N TRP A 250 -6.10 -5.10 13.59
CA TRP A 250 -7.24 -5.98 13.90
C TRP A 250 -7.01 -6.90 15.11
N GLY A 251 -6.23 -6.44 16.09
CA GLY A 251 -5.86 -7.22 17.29
C GLY A 251 -4.66 -8.17 17.10
N GLU A 252 -4.10 -8.25 15.89
CA GLU A 252 -2.94 -9.09 15.57
C GLU A 252 -1.62 -8.29 15.62
N PRO A 253 -0.55 -8.84 16.25
CA PRO A 253 0.76 -8.18 16.33
C PRO A 253 1.52 -8.33 15.01
N ILE A 254 1.08 -7.61 13.97
CA ILE A 254 1.53 -7.86 12.59
C ILE A 254 3.04 -7.70 12.36
N LEU A 255 3.75 -6.87 13.13
CA LEU A 255 5.20 -6.74 12.96
C LEU A 255 5.96 -7.97 13.49
N GLU A 256 5.41 -8.65 14.50
CA GLU A 256 5.97 -9.87 15.09
C GLU A 256 5.63 -11.11 14.25
N GLN A 257 4.48 -11.09 13.57
CA GLN A 257 4.00 -12.19 12.72
C GLN A 257 4.65 -12.25 11.33
N ARG A 258 5.56 -11.32 11.02
CA ARG A 258 6.33 -11.33 9.77
C ARG A 258 7.14 -12.62 9.63
N ARG A 259 7.47 -12.96 8.40
CA ARG A 259 8.32 -14.11 8.01
C ARG A 259 9.58 -13.66 7.24
N PRO A 260 10.53 -12.93 7.87
CA PRO A 260 11.74 -12.45 7.21
C PRO A 260 12.56 -13.55 6.52
N ASP A 261 12.49 -14.78 7.03
CA ASP A 261 13.08 -15.99 6.44
C ASP A 261 12.58 -16.26 5.00
N LEU A 262 11.37 -15.82 4.66
CA LEU A 262 10.77 -15.96 3.33
C LEU A 262 10.94 -14.70 2.46
N TYR A 263 11.54 -13.63 2.98
CA TYR A 263 11.51 -12.32 2.33
C TYR A 263 12.79 -11.95 1.58
N ALA A 264 13.78 -12.85 1.49
CA ALA A 264 15.06 -12.57 0.84
C ALA A 264 14.93 -11.98 -0.58
N GLU A 265 13.89 -12.36 -1.32
CA GLU A 265 13.58 -11.83 -2.65
C GLU A 265 13.31 -10.33 -2.67
N LEU A 266 12.90 -9.70 -1.55
CA LEU A 266 12.76 -8.25 -1.47
C LEU A 266 14.08 -7.51 -1.79
N MET A 267 15.22 -8.18 -1.63
CA MET A 267 16.54 -7.63 -1.89
C MET A 267 16.96 -7.74 -3.37
N THR A 268 16.18 -8.44 -4.20
CA THR A 268 16.47 -8.57 -5.64
C THR A 268 15.87 -7.41 -6.43
N ASN A 269 16.35 -7.24 -7.66
CA ASN A 269 15.83 -6.26 -8.60
C ASN A 269 15.48 -6.93 -9.94
N THR A 270 14.43 -7.76 -9.93
CA THR A 270 13.94 -8.53 -11.08
C THR A 270 13.71 -7.66 -12.32
N PHE A 271 13.19 -6.44 -12.14
CA PHE A 271 12.72 -5.60 -13.23
C PHE A 271 13.76 -4.60 -13.73
N ALA A 272 15.01 -4.67 -13.27
CA ALA A 272 16.10 -3.79 -13.69
C ALA A 272 16.41 -3.84 -15.21
N TRP A 273 16.02 -4.94 -15.87
CA TRP A 273 16.15 -5.15 -17.31
C TRP A 273 14.83 -5.63 -17.91
N ASN A 274 14.79 -5.83 -19.23
CA ASN A 274 13.62 -6.33 -19.94
C ASN A 274 13.05 -7.59 -19.24
N PRO A 275 11.81 -7.54 -18.72
CA PRO A 275 11.25 -8.67 -17.98
C PRO A 275 11.13 -9.94 -18.83
N HIS A 276 10.84 -9.80 -20.13
CA HIS A 276 10.77 -10.95 -21.04
C HIS A 276 12.10 -11.70 -21.14
N ASP A 277 13.21 -10.98 -21.18
CA ASP A 277 14.55 -11.58 -21.26
C ASP A 277 14.96 -12.18 -19.92
N PHE A 278 14.66 -11.49 -18.81
CA PHE A 278 14.96 -11.96 -17.45
C PHE A 278 14.29 -13.31 -17.16
N PHE A 279 12.98 -13.41 -17.37
CA PHE A 279 12.23 -14.64 -17.07
C PHE A 279 12.43 -15.74 -18.11
N ARG A 280 12.94 -15.45 -19.32
CA ARG A 280 13.32 -16.48 -20.29
C ARG A 280 14.77 -16.94 -20.14
N LEU A 281 15.52 -16.37 -19.20
CA LEU A 281 16.94 -16.65 -19.07
C LEU A 281 17.15 -18.16 -18.88
N TYR A 282 17.95 -18.75 -19.77
CA TYR A 282 18.22 -20.19 -19.82
C TYR A 282 16.98 -21.10 -20.02
N GLY A 283 15.86 -20.54 -20.50
CA GLY A 283 14.61 -21.27 -20.70
C GLY A 283 13.87 -21.64 -19.40
N HIS A 284 14.24 -21.03 -18.27
CA HIS A 284 13.67 -21.35 -16.96
C HIS A 284 12.43 -20.49 -16.66
N GLU A 285 11.25 -21.11 -16.62
CA GLU A 285 9.97 -20.48 -16.21
C GLU A 285 9.63 -19.15 -16.94
N PRO A 286 9.63 -19.14 -18.28
CA PRO A 286 9.29 -17.96 -19.06
C PRO A 286 7.91 -17.41 -18.68
N LEU A 287 7.74 -16.09 -18.69
CA LEU A 287 6.41 -15.49 -18.53
C LEU A 287 5.46 -16.06 -19.59
N PRO A 288 4.23 -16.46 -19.21
CA PRO A 288 3.25 -16.95 -20.17
C PRO A 288 2.88 -15.83 -21.15
N GLU A 289 2.37 -16.22 -22.33
CA GLU A 289 1.84 -15.23 -23.26
C GLU A 289 0.69 -14.45 -22.59
N GLY A 290 0.82 -13.13 -22.58
CA GLY A 290 -0.15 -12.24 -21.97
C GLY A 290 -1.21 -11.84 -22.97
N ARG A 291 -2.45 -11.70 -22.52
CA ARG A 291 -3.57 -11.21 -23.33
C ARG A 291 -4.66 -10.64 -22.43
N LYS A 292 -5.66 -10.04 -23.05
CA LYS A 292 -6.90 -9.70 -22.36
C LYS A 292 -7.64 -10.96 -21.93
N ALA A 293 -8.24 -10.91 -20.74
CA ALA A 293 -9.09 -11.95 -20.19
C ALA A 293 -10.11 -11.31 -19.23
N LYS A 294 -11.20 -12.00 -18.94
CA LYS A 294 -12.13 -11.56 -17.90
C LYS A 294 -11.89 -12.36 -16.62
N VAL A 295 -11.75 -11.65 -15.51
CA VAL A 295 -11.57 -12.24 -14.18
C VAL A 295 -12.75 -11.85 -13.31
N ALA A 296 -13.25 -12.81 -12.56
CA ALA A 296 -14.36 -12.61 -11.64
C ALA A 296 -13.95 -12.86 -10.19
N VAL A 297 -14.65 -12.18 -9.29
CA VAL A 297 -14.69 -12.50 -7.86
C VAL A 297 -16.13 -12.84 -7.49
N ALA A 298 -16.29 -13.80 -6.60
CA ALA A 298 -17.60 -14.25 -6.13
C ALA A 298 -17.70 -14.11 -4.61
N GLU A 299 -18.87 -13.70 -4.15
CA GLU A 299 -19.23 -13.59 -2.74
C GLU A 299 -20.18 -14.71 -2.35
N MET A 300 -19.90 -15.37 -1.23
CA MET A 300 -20.77 -16.36 -0.63
C MET A 300 -20.56 -16.42 0.88
N ALA A 301 -21.47 -17.11 1.58
CA ALA A 301 -21.36 -17.44 2.99
C ALA A 301 -21.18 -18.96 3.11
N PRO A 302 -19.93 -19.47 3.20
CA PRO A 302 -19.69 -20.91 3.19
C PRO A 302 -20.12 -21.53 4.52
N GLY A 303 -20.93 -22.59 4.44
CA GLY A 303 -21.39 -23.38 5.58
C GLY A 303 -20.52 -24.60 5.84
N PRO A 304 -20.84 -25.44 6.85
CA PRO A 304 -20.08 -26.66 7.14
C PRO A 304 -20.32 -27.81 6.14
N ASP A 305 -21.32 -27.70 5.26
CA ASP A 305 -21.64 -28.71 4.26
C ASP A 305 -20.89 -28.45 2.94
N VAL A 306 -19.87 -29.29 2.69
CA VAL A 306 -19.00 -29.21 1.51
C VAL A 306 -19.79 -29.36 0.21
N GLU A 307 -20.80 -30.23 0.15
CA GLU A 307 -21.57 -30.46 -1.08
C GLU A 307 -22.48 -29.26 -1.39
N ALA A 308 -23.08 -28.67 -0.35
CA ALA A 308 -23.85 -27.43 -0.50
C ALA A 308 -22.96 -26.27 -0.96
N ASN A 309 -21.76 -26.14 -0.40
CA ASN A 309 -20.79 -25.13 -0.81
C ASN A 309 -20.36 -25.33 -2.28
N LEU A 310 -20.07 -26.57 -2.69
CA LEU A 310 -19.72 -26.91 -4.08
C LEU A 310 -20.85 -26.57 -5.06
N ALA A 311 -22.11 -26.84 -4.69
CA ALA A 311 -23.26 -26.49 -5.50
C ALA A 311 -23.37 -24.96 -5.70
N GLU A 312 -23.14 -24.18 -4.64
CA GLU A 312 -23.15 -22.71 -4.72
C GLU A 312 -21.95 -22.17 -5.52
N ILE A 313 -20.76 -22.73 -5.33
CA ILE A 313 -19.57 -22.44 -6.15
C ILE A 313 -19.88 -22.69 -7.63
N GLY A 314 -20.48 -23.83 -7.97
CA GLY A 314 -20.86 -24.16 -9.34
C GLY A 314 -21.85 -23.17 -9.94
N ARG A 315 -22.87 -22.76 -9.16
CA ARG A 315 -23.86 -21.76 -9.58
C ARG A 315 -23.23 -20.39 -9.85
N LEU A 316 -22.37 -19.92 -8.94
CA LEU A 316 -21.68 -18.63 -9.07
C LEU A 316 -20.63 -18.65 -10.19
N ALA A 317 -19.90 -19.76 -10.34
CA ALA A 317 -18.94 -19.97 -11.41
C ALA A 317 -19.63 -19.96 -12.78
N ALA A 318 -20.78 -20.64 -12.92
CA ALA A 318 -21.57 -20.62 -14.14
C ALA A 318 -22.05 -19.19 -14.48
N ALA A 319 -22.57 -18.45 -13.49
CA ALA A 319 -22.98 -17.06 -13.69
C ALA A 319 -21.81 -16.15 -14.12
N ALA A 320 -20.60 -16.36 -13.58
CA ALA A 320 -19.41 -15.66 -14.01
C ALA A 320 -18.97 -16.05 -15.43
N ALA A 321 -19.04 -17.35 -15.76
CA ALA A 321 -18.73 -17.88 -17.09
C ALA A 321 -19.68 -17.33 -18.17
N ASP A 322 -20.97 -17.18 -17.85
CA ASP A 322 -21.96 -16.55 -18.74
C ASP A 322 -21.63 -15.07 -19.04
N LEU A 323 -20.94 -14.39 -18.12
CA LEU A 323 -20.39 -13.04 -18.32
C LEU A 323 -19.03 -13.05 -19.05
N GLY A 324 -18.52 -14.24 -19.39
CA GLY A 324 -17.28 -14.48 -20.11
C GLY A 324 -16.03 -14.58 -19.24
N ALA A 325 -16.17 -14.74 -17.91
CA ALA A 325 -15.02 -14.89 -17.02
C ALA A 325 -14.26 -16.19 -17.32
N GLU A 326 -12.93 -16.12 -17.28
CA GLU A 326 -12.01 -17.25 -17.49
C GLU A 326 -11.36 -17.71 -16.19
N LEU A 327 -11.50 -16.92 -15.12
CA LEU A 327 -11.08 -17.20 -13.76
C LEU A 327 -12.12 -16.64 -12.78
N VAL A 328 -12.47 -17.42 -11.75
CA VAL A 328 -13.32 -16.98 -10.63
C VAL A 328 -12.60 -17.22 -9.31
N VAL A 329 -12.48 -16.18 -8.49
CA VAL A 329 -11.92 -16.27 -7.14
C VAL A 329 -13.07 -16.31 -6.13
N PHE A 330 -13.05 -17.30 -5.24
CA PHE A 330 -14.00 -17.47 -4.15
C PHE A 330 -13.39 -17.11 -2.80
N PRO A 331 -14.21 -16.92 -1.75
CA PRO A 331 -13.74 -16.58 -0.42
C PRO A 331 -12.83 -17.63 0.23
N GLU A 332 -12.17 -17.21 1.30
CA GLU A 332 -11.37 -18.09 2.16
C GLU A 332 -12.25 -19.21 2.74
N ARG A 333 -11.74 -20.44 2.72
CA ARG A 333 -12.46 -21.66 3.11
C ARG A 333 -13.84 -21.84 2.47
N ALA A 334 -14.04 -21.32 1.25
CA ALA A 334 -15.28 -21.47 0.49
C ALA A 334 -15.74 -22.94 0.36
N LEU A 335 -14.82 -23.92 0.29
CA LEU A 335 -15.18 -25.34 0.20
C LEU A 335 -15.64 -25.92 1.54
N THR A 336 -14.94 -25.63 2.63
CA THR A 336 -15.08 -26.36 3.90
C THR A 336 -15.86 -25.58 4.97
N GLY A 337 -16.16 -24.30 4.74
CA GLY A 337 -16.77 -23.43 5.74
C GLY A 337 -15.77 -22.87 6.74
N LEU A 338 -16.26 -21.88 7.50
CA LEU A 338 -15.45 -21.16 8.50
C LEU A 338 -15.49 -21.80 9.89
N ALA A 339 -16.51 -22.61 10.17
CA ALA A 339 -16.73 -23.26 11.46
C ALA A 339 -15.92 -24.57 11.59
N ASP A 340 -15.34 -24.79 12.76
CA ASP A 340 -14.59 -26.01 13.13
C ASP A 340 -13.61 -26.51 12.05
N PRO A 341 -12.68 -25.65 11.56
CA PRO A 341 -11.87 -25.95 10.39
C PRO A 341 -11.02 -27.21 10.52
N ALA A 342 -10.52 -27.54 11.71
CA ALA A 342 -9.75 -28.77 11.94
C ALA A 342 -10.56 -30.06 11.68
N ALA A 343 -11.85 -30.05 12.04
CA ALA A 343 -12.75 -31.18 11.89
C ALA A 343 -13.28 -31.29 10.45
N GLY A 344 -13.56 -30.15 9.82
CA GLY A 344 -14.00 -30.05 8.42
C GLY A 344 -12.88 -30.21 7.39
N ALA A 345 -11.63 -30.40 7.82
CA ALA A 345 -10.48 -30.43 6.92
C ALA A 345 -10.52 -31.61 5.94
N VAL A 346 -10.27 -31.32 4.66
CA VAL A 346 -10.30 -32.28 3.55
C VAL A 346 -8.93 -32.43 2.92
N GLU A 347 -8.66 -33.59 2.33
CA GLU A 347 -7.42 -33.83 1.58
C GLU A 347 -7.46 -33.13 0.23
N ALA A 348 -6.33 -32.53 -0.19
CA ALA A 348 -6.20 -31.88 -1.49
C ALA A 348 -6.42 -32.86 -2.67
N GLY A 349 -6.09 -34.15 -2.48
CA GLY A 349 -6.39 -35.23 -3.43
C GLY A 349 -7.77 -35.87 -3.26
N GLY A 350 -8.61 -35.33 -2.37
CA GLY A 350 -9.90 -35.89 -2.00
C GLY A 350 -11.06 -35.49 -2.91
N ARG A 351 -12.25 -36.00 -2.58
CA ARG A 351 -13.49 -35.81 -3.37
C ARG A 351 -13.90 -34.34 -3.53
N ALA A 352 -13.70 -33.52 -2.50
CA ALA A 352 -14.09 -32.11 -2.52
C ALA A 352 -13.32 -31.31 -3.60
N VAL A 353 -11.99 -31.46 -3.63
CA VAL A 353 -11.15 -30.79 -4.63
C VAL A 353 -11.35 -31.40 -6.02
N ALA A 354 -11.58 -32.72 -6.11
CA ALA A 354 -11.94 -33.37 -7.38
C ALA A 354 -13.27 -32.82 -7.95
N ALA A 355 -14.27 -32.56 -7.11
CA ALA A 355 -15.52 -31.94 -7.52
C ALA A 355 -15.34 -30.49 -7.97
N LEU A 356 -14.52 -29.69 -7.28
CA LEU A 356 -14.13 -28.35 -7.74
C LEU A 356 -13.48 -28.41 -9.13
N CYS A 357 -12.57 -29.37 -9.36
CA CYS A 357 -11.94 -29.58 -10.67
C CYS A 357 -12.94 -29.99 -11.74
N ALA A 358 -13.96 -30.79 -11.40
CA ALA A 358 -15.02 -31.15 -12.34
C ALA A 358 -15.84 -29.91 -12.75
N ILE A 359 -16.19 -29.02 -11.81
CA ILE A 359 -16.86 -27.75 -12.11
C ILE A 359 -16.01 -26.90 -13.06
N ALA A 360 -14.70 -26.76 -12.77
CA ALA A 360 -13.77 -26.02 -13.61
C ALA A 360 -13.65 -26.61 -15.03
N ALA A 361 -13.62 -27.94 -15.16
CA ALA A 361 -13.58 -28.65 -16.43
C ALA A 361 -14.86 -28.50 -17.25
N ASP A 362 -16.03 -28.63 -16.62
CA ASP A 362 -17.34 -28.50 -17.26
C ASP A 362 -17.54 -27.09 -17.82
N LEU A 363 -17.16 -26.07 -17.04
CA LEU A 363 -17.26 -24.66 -17.43
C LEU A 363 -16.09 -24.19 -18.30
N LYS A 364 -14.99 -24.95 -18.37
CA LYS A 364 -13.74 -24.61 -19.09
C LYS A 364 -13.10 -23.32 -18.62
N ILE A 365 -13.10 -23.10 -17.31
CA ILE A 365 -12.52 -21.92 -16.65
C ILE A 365 -11.60 -22.33 -15.50
N HIS A 366 -10.91 -21.37 -14.90
CA HIS A 366 -10.13 -21.57 -13.68
C HIS A 366 -10.93 -21.12 -12.46
N LEU A 367 -10.75 -21.81 -11.34
CA LEU A 367 -11.40 -21.49 -10.07
C LEU A 367 -10.35 -21.45 -8.96
N VAL A 368 -10.37 -20.41 -8.12
CA VAL A 368 -9.61 -20.37 -6.86
C VAL A 368 -10.60 -20.50 -5.72
N ALA A 369 -10.50 -21.55 -4.92
CA ALA A 369 -11.35 -21.74 -3.75
C ALA A 369 -10.55 -22.15 -2.51
N GLY A 370 -10.85 -21.52 -1.37
CA GLY A 370 -10.21 -21.84 -0.11
C GLY A 370 -10.74 -23.12 0.53
N LEU A 371 -9.90 -23.80 1.31
CA LEU A 371 -10.24 -24.99 2.10
C LEU A 371 -9.39 -25.08 3.38
N ALA A 372 -9.99 -25.65 4.43
CA ALA A 372 -9.20 -26.30 5.47
C ALA A 372 -8.63 -27.60 4.87
N GLU A 373 -7.32 -27.65 4.71
CA GLU A 373 -6.59 -28.78 4.15
C GLU A 373 -6.14 -29.75 5.25
N ARG A 374 -6.27 -31.05 4.97
CA ARG A 374 -5.61 -32.13 5.71
C ARG A 374 -4.50 -32.75 4.88
N ASP A 375 -3.30 -32.78 5.42
CA ASP A 375 -2.14 -33.48 4.87
C ASP A 375 -1.53 -34.36 5.97
N GLY A 376 -1.95 -35.64 5.99
CA GLY A 376 -1.70 -36.53 7.11
C GLY A 376 -2.24 -35.98 8.44
N GLU A 377 -1.36 -35.81 9.43
CA GLU A 377 -1.70 -35.20 10.71
C GLU A 377 -1.70 -33.67 10.67
N ALA A 378 -1.02 -33.07 9.68
CA ALA A 378 -0.97 -31.63 9.51
C ALA A 378 -2.30 -31.07 8.99
N ARG A 379 -2.54 -29.80 9.31
CA ARG A 379 -3.68 -29.02 8.84
C ARG A 379 -3.19 -27.69 8.33
N PHE A 380 -3.80 -27.18 7.28
CA PHE A 380 -3.45 -25.89 6.70
C PHE A 380 -4.72 -25.13 6.31
N ASP A 381 -4.63 -23.80 6.28
CA ASP A 381 -5.57 -22.98 5.53
C ASP A 381 -5.00 -22.78 4.12
N SER A 382 -5.70 -23.30 3.11
CA SER A 382 -5.17 -23.44 1.77
C SER A 382 -6.13 -22.87 0.72
N ALA A 383 -5.59 -22.54 -0.44
CA ALA A 383 -6.34 -22.16 -1.63
C ALA A 383 -5.96 -23.08 -2.79
N ALA A 384 -6.95 -23.77 -3.34
CA ALA A 384 -6.80 -24.63 -4.50
C ALA A 384 -7.08 -23.83 -5.78
N LEU A 385 -6.17 -23.90 -6.75
CA LEU A 385 -6.36 -23.42 -8.11
C LEU A 385 -6.74 -24.62 -8.99
N ALA A 386 -8.02 -24.74 -9.31
CA ALA A 386 -8.53 -25.71 -10.26
C ALA A 386 -8.60 -25.09 -11.67
N GLY A 387 -8.29 -25.89 -12.68
CA GLY A 387 -8.40 -25.50 -14.09
C GLY A 387 -9.12 -26.55 -14.93
N PRO A 388 -9.28 -26.30 -16.24
CA PRO A 388 -10.05 -27.19 -17.13
C PRO A 388 -9.50 -28.62 -17.26
N HIS A 389 -8.27 -28.85 -16.82
CA HIS A 389 -7.57 -30.13 -16.93
C HIS A 389 -7.26 -30.78 -15.56
N GLY A 390 -7.82 -30.23 -14.47
CA GLY A 390 -7.58 -30.71 -13.11
C GLY A 390 -6.99 -29.65 -12.19
N LEU A 391 -6.40 -30.10 -11.09
CA LEU A 391 -5.75 -29.21 -10.13
C LEU A 391 -4.46 -28.63 -10.73
N VAL A 392 -4.37 -27.31 -10.81
CA VAL A 392 -3.17 -26.58 -11.29
C VAL A 392 -2.18 -26.40 -10.14
N GLY A 393 -2.68 -26.11 -8.93
CA GLY A 393 -1.82 -25.91 -7.79
C GLY A 393 -2.55 -25.64 -6.48
N LEU A 394 -1.78 -25.61 -5.41
CA LEU A 394 -2.24 -25.37 -4.06
C LEU A 394 -1.31 -24.36 -3.39
N TYR A 395 -1.86 -23.43 -2.63
CA TYR A 395 -1.11 -22.50 -1.80
C TYR A 395 -1.58 -22.61 -0.35
N ARG A 396 -0.64 -22.67 0.59
CA ARG A 396 -0.90 -22.72 2.04
C ARG A 396 -0.59 -21.36 2.64
N LYS A 397 -1.53 -20.81 3.42
CA LYS A 397 -1.42 -19.50 4.06
C LYS A 397 -0.16 -19.41 4.92
N ILE A 398 0.65 -18.38 4.69
CA ILE A 398 1.94 -18.21 5.35
C ILE A 398 1.77 -17.47 6.68
N HIS A 399 0.97 -16.41 6.67
CA HIS A 399 0.76 -15.56 7.82
C HIS A 399 -0.56 -15.95 8.49
N LEU A 400 -0.44 -16.69 9.58
CA LEU A 400 -1.58 -17.13 10.37
C LEU A 400 -1.99 -16.04 11.36
N THR A 401 -3.30 -15.83 11.49
CA THR A 401 -3.86 -15.15 12.66
C THR A 401 -3.64 -16.01 13.91
N ARG A 402 -3.83 -15.44 15.11
CA ARG A 402 -3.81 -16.25 16.35
C ARG A 402 -4.86 -17.35 16.32
N ALA A 403 -6.02 -17.09 15.71
CA ALA A 403 -7.08 -18.07 15.55
C ALA A 403 -6.66 -19.20 14.59
N ASP A 404 -6.01 -18.88 13.47
CA ASP A 404 -5.56 -19.88 12.50
C ASP A 404 -4.44 -20.76 13.06
N ALA A 405 -3.48 -20.16 13.77
CA ALA A 405 -2.37 -20.87 14.41
C ALA A 405 -2.83 -21.88 15.48
N ALA A 406 -4.07 -21.78 15.98
CA ALA A 406 -4.63 -22.73 16.93
C ALA A 406 -4.99 -24.09 16.29
N TRP A 407 -5.14 -24.15 14.97
CA TRP A 407 -5.59 -25.36 14.28
C TRP A 407 -4.79 -25.72 13.03
N ALA A 408 -4.11 -24.75 12.40
CA ALA A 408 -3.34 -24.91 11.17
C ALA A 408 -1.85 -24.63 11.39
N GLN A 409 -1.03 -25.25 10.55
CA GLN A 409 0.38 -24.93 10.36
C GLN A 409 0.52 -23.87 9.27
N ALA A 410 1.59 -23.08 9.35
CA ALA A 410 1.89 -22.07 8.35
C ALA A 410 2.48 -22.73 7.09
N GLY A 411 2.16 -22.16 5.93
CA GLY A 411 2.91 -22.38 4.70
C GLY A 411 4.34 -21.85 4.80
N ASP A 412 5.18 -22.31 3.87
CA ASP A 412 6.62 -22.04 3.82
C ASP A 412 7.10 -21.50 2.47
N ALA A 413 6.21 -21.33 1.49
CA ALA A 413 6.56 -20.84 0.17
C ALA A 413 5.45 -20.00 -0.45
N PHE A 414 5.82 -18.82 -0.98
CA PHE A 414 4.98 -18.11 -1.93
C PHE A 414 4.84 -18.92 -3.22
N ALA A 415 3.72 -18.80 -3.93
CA ALA A 415 3.47 -19.60 -5.14
C ALA A 415 2.91 -18.75 -6.28
N VAL A 416 3.36 -19.05 -7.50
CA VAL A 416 2.85 -18.50 -8.75
C VAL A 416 2.51 -19.63 -9.73
N PHE A 417 1.52 -19.41 -10.57
CA PHE A 417 0.99 -20.40 -11.51
C PHE A 417 0.72 -19.75 -12.86
N ASP A 418 1.16 -20.38 -13.94
CA ASP A 418 0.95 -19.86 -15.29
C ASP A 418 -0.42 -20.26 -15.84
N LEU A 419 -1.20 -19.25 -16.22
CA LEU A 419 -2.50 -19.41 -16.88
C LEU A 419 -2.40 -18.97 -18.34
N PRO A 420 -3.37 -19.36 -19.21
CA PRO A 420 -3.38 -18.98 -20.63
C PRO A 420 -3.44 -17.48 -20.94
N PHE A 421 -3.56 -16.63 -19.91
CA PHE A 421 -3.66 -15.18 -20.03
C PHE A 421 -2.73 -14.43 -19.08
N GLY A 422 -1.83 -15.12 -18.36
CA GLY A 422 -0.92 -14.45 -17.43
C GLY A 422 -0.50 -15.32 -16.25
N ARG A 423 0.49 -14.84 -15.50
CA ARG A 423 0.96 -15.50 -14.28
C ARG A 423 0.12 -15.06 -13.08
N LEU A 424 -0.47 -16.02 -12.38
CA LEU A 424 -1.28 -15.83 -11.18
C LEU A 424 -0.44 -16.06 -9.92
N GLY A 425 -0.46 -15.11 -8.99
CA GLY A 425 0.01 -15.31 -7.61
C GLY A 425 -1.15 -15.61 -6.67
N LEU A 426 -0.92 -16.42 -5.64
CA LEU A 426 -1.91 -16.68 -4.58
C LEU A 426 -1.45 -16.10 -3.24
N MET A 427 -2.39 -15.47 -2.54
CA MET A 427 -2.29 -15.14 -1.13
C MET A 427 -3.67 -15.38 -0.47
N ILE A 428 -3.75 -15.56 0.85
CA ILE A 428 -5.03 -15.82 1.54
C ILE A 428 -5.23 -14.83 2.68
N GLY A 429 -6.35 -14.11 2.67
CA GLY A 429 -6.84 -13.26 3.76
C GLY A 429 -5.72 -12.46 4.46
N HIS A 430 -5.33 -12.92 5.64
CA HIS A 430 -4.30 -12.30 6.49
C HIS A 430 -2.94 -12.12 5.82
N ASP A 431 -2.57 -12.93 4.82
CA ASP A 431 -1.35 -12.70 4.02
C ASP A 431 -1.31 -11.30 3.38
N ALA A 432 -2.47 -10.73 3.05
CA ALA A 432 -2.59 -9.40 2.46
C ALA A 432 -2.34 -8.26 3.47
N SER A 433 -2.39 -8.55 4.77
CA SER A 433 -1.98 -7.62 5.83
C SER A 433 -0.47 -7.33 5.78
N PHE A 434 0.30 -8.21 5.14
CA PHE A 434 1.75 -8.12 4.99
C PHE A 434 2.09 -7.67 3.57
N PRO A 435 2.46 -6.39 3.35
CA PRO A 435 2.76 -5.88 2.01
C PRO A 435 3.93 -6.62 1.33
N GLU A 436 4.81 -7.27 2.11
CA GLU A 436 5.88 -8.13 1.61
C GLU A 436 5.35 -9.26 0.71
N THR A 437 4.21 -9.86 1.04
CA THR A 437 3.57 -10.93 0.25
C THR A 437 3.31 -10.48 -1.18
N GLY A 438 2.56 -9.37 -1.34
CA GLY A 438 2.23 -8.84 -2.66
C GLY A 438 3.48 -8.43 -3.45
N ARG A 439 4.48 -7.87 -2.76
CA ARG A 439 5.74 -7.47 -3.37
C ARG A 439 6.54 -8.65 -3.89
N ILE A 440 6.65 -9.74 -3.12
CA ILE A 440 7.38 -10.95 -3.53
C ILE A 440 6.68 -11.60 -4.72
N LEU A 441 5.35 -11.72 -4.70
CA LEU A 441 4.60 -12.22 -5.85
C LEU A 441 4.85 -11.38 -7.11
N ALA A 442 4.83 -10.04 -6.99
CA ALA A 442 5.16 -9.15 -8.10
C ALA A 442 6.58 -9.35 -8.63
N LEU A 443 7.57 -9.55 -7.74
CA LEU A 443 8.97 -9.84 -8.09
C LEU A 443 9.16 -11.18 -8.79
N ARG A 444 8.21 -12.12 -8.64
CA ARG A 444 8.16 -13.40 -9.37
C ARG A 444 7.45 -13.33 -10.72
N GLY A 445 7.15 -12.11 -11.19
CA GLY A 445 6.54 -11.89 -12.51
C GLY A 445 5.03 -12.07 -12.52
N CYS A 446 4.39 -12.04 -11.36
CA CYS A 446 2.95 -12.13 -11.23
C CYS A 446 2.24 -10.99 -11.97
N ASP A 447 1.29 -11.32 -12.84
CA ASP A 447 0.43 -10.36 -13.55
C ASP A 447 -0.83 -10.02 -12.73
N LEU A 448 -1.38 -11.04 -12.06
CA LEU A 448 -2.64 -11.01 -11.31
C LEU A 448 -2.47 -11.75 -9.98
N ILE A 449 -2.95 -11.18 -8.88
CA ILE A 449 -2.98 -11.86 -7.59
C ILE A 449 -4.42 -12.22 -7.23
N ALA A 450 -4.69 -13.47 -6.85
CA ALA A 450 -5.95 -13.85 -6.24
C ALA A 450 -5.81 -13.90 -4.72
N CYS A 451 -6.81 -13.33 -4.03
CA CYS A 451 -6.88 -13.26 -2.58
C CYS A 451 -8.25 -13.72 -2.08
N PRO A 452 -8.45 -15.04 -1.88
CA PRO A 452 -9.55 -15.58 -1.06
C PRO A 452 -9.44 -15.02 0.36
N ALA A 453 -10.52 -14.50 0.91
CA ALA A 453 -10.51 -13.88 2.22
C ALA A 453 -11.80 -14.12 3.02
N ALA A 454 -11.68 -14.01 4.34
CA ALA A 454 -12.78 -13.92 5.29
C ALA A 454 -12.48 -12.80 6.31
N VAL A 455 -12.51 -11.55 5.88
CA VAL A 455 -12.21 -10.36 6.70
C VAL A 455 -13.50 -9.70 7.17
N LYS A 456 -13.60 -9.46 8.48
CA LYS A 456 -14.74 -8.77 9.13
C LYS A 456 -14.45 -7.32 9.42
N GLU A 457 -13.19 -7.03 9.71
CA GLU A 457 -12.73 -5.75 10.21
C GLU A 457 -12.68 -4.70 9.10
N ARG A 458 -12.49 -3.43 9.48
CA ARG A 458 -12.50 -2.33 8.52
C ARG A 458 -11.26 -2.36 7.63
N PHE A 459 -11.47 -2.53 6.32
CA PHE A 459 -10.45 -2.43 5.25
C PHE A 459 -10.83 -1.42 4.15
N HIS A 460 -11.90 -0.66 4.37
CA HIS A 460 -12.37 0.38 3.45
C HIS A 460 -12.83 1.64 4.20
N LEU A 461 -12.85 2.78 3.50
CA LEU A 461 -13.35 4.06 4.01
C LEU A 461 -13.93 4.88 2.85
N GLY A 462 -15.06 5.54 3.11
CA GLY A 462 -15.64 6.49 2.17
C GLY A 462 -15.00 7.87 2.24
N HIS A 463 -15.31 8.71 1.26
CA HIS A 463 -14.91 10.11 1.19
C HIS A 463 -16.07 10.93 0.63
N GLU A 464 -16.41 12.07 1.26
CA GLU A 464 -17.55 12.90 0.87
C GLU A 464 -17.32 13.69 -0.42
N GLY A 465 -16.07 13.80 -0.85
CA GLY A 465 -15.63 14.52 -2.04
C GLY A 465 -14.68 15.66 -1.67
N THR A 466 -14.06 16.28 -2.66
CA THR A 466 -13.14 17.40 -2.49
C THR A 466 -13.63 18.62 -3.27
N ALA A 467 -13.48 19.80 -2.69
CA ALA A 467 -13.67 21.07 -3.36
C ALA A 467 -12.46 21.48 -4.21
N VAL A 468 -11.30 20.84 -4.03
CA VAL A 468 -10.10 21.08 -4.83
C VAL A 468 -10.33 20.54 -6.24
N ALA A 469 -10.23 21.42 -7.24
CA ALA A 469 -10.38 21.03 -8.63
C ALA A 469 -9.29 20.03 -9.02
N GLN A 470 -9.63 19.08 -9.90
CA GLN A 470 -8.70 18.11 -10.47
C GLN A 470 -8.86 18.07 -11.99
N PRO A 471 -7.79 17.84 -12.75
CA PRO A 471 -7.90 17.69 -14.19
C PRO A 471 -8.73 16.45 -14.52
N ALA A 472 -9.64 16.56 -15.49
CA ALA A 472 -10.39 15.42 -15.98
C ALA A 472 -9.42 14.33 -16.50
N PRO A 473 -9.70 13.03 -16.27
CA PRO A 473 -10.93 12.44 -15.75
C PRO A 473 -10.93 12.12 -14.24
N ILE A 474 -10.07 12.76 -13.44
CA ILE A 474 -9.96 12.45 -12.00
C ILE A 474 -11.26 12.84 -11.27
N PRO A 475 -11.89 11.92 -10.53
CA PRO A 475 -13.16 12.19 -9.86
C PRO A 475 -12.95 13.00 -8.57
N THR A 476 -13.77 14.01 -8.36
CA THR A 476 -13.77 14.86 -7.15
C THR A 476 -14.98 14.64 -6.25
N GLY A 477 -16.04 14.01 -6.73
CA GLY A 477 -17.25 13.74 -5.97
C GLY A 477 -17.08 12.71 -4.85
N ALA A 478 -18.16 12.44 -4.13
CA ALA A 478 -18.21 11.42 -3.09
C ALA A 478 -17.85 10.03 -3.65
N ASP A 479 -17.21 9.21 -2.82
CA ASP A 479 -16.85 7.84 -3.13
C ASP A 479 -16.95 7.00 -1.85
N PRO A 480 -17.93 6.08 -1.74
CA PRO A 480 -18.12 5.25 -0.56
C PRO A 480 -16.99 4.24 -0.33
N LEU A 481 -16.14 4.01 -1.34
CA LEU A 481 -15.02 3.08 -1.31
C LEU A 481 -13.72 3.80 -1.70
N HIS A 482 -13.56 5.06 -1.29
CA HIS A 482 -12.39 5.88 -1.58
C HIS A 482 -11.08 5.17 -1.21
N TRP A 483 -10.97 4.71 0.04
CA TRP A 483 -9.96 3.74 0.44
C TRP A 483 -10.54 2.33 0.39
N HIS A 484 -9.82 1.45 -0.28
CA HIS A 484 -10.01 0.01 -0.25
C HIS A 484 -8.62 -0.61 -0.20
N GLN A 485 -8.26 -1.31 0.89
CA GLN A 485 -6.90 -1.81 1.11
C GLN A 485 -6.37 -2.61 -0.09
N TYR A 486 -7.21 -3.48 -0.66
CA TYR A 486 -6.83 -4.34 -1.78
C TYR A 486 -6.64 -3.59 -3.12
N ARG A 487 -7.24 -2.40 -3.27
CA ARG A 487 -6.93 -1.50 -4.41
C ARG A 487 -5.51 -0.95 -4.27
N VAL A 488 -5.13 -0.55 -3.06
CA VAL A 488 -3.77 -0.07 -2.77
C VAL A 488 -2.75 -1.19 -3.01
N ARG A 489 -3.05 -2.42 -2.58
CA ARG A 489 -2.23 -3.62 -2.83
C ARG A 489 -2.03 -3.92 -4.32
N ALA A 490 -3.06 -3.71 -5.15
CA ALA A 490 -2.96 -3.86 -6.59
C ALA A 490 -1.98 -2.83 -7.20
N GLY A 491 -2.21 -1.56 -6.90
CA GLY A 491 -1.43 -0.43 -7.43
C GLY A 491 0.04 -0.47 -7.02
N GLU A 492 0.34 -0.65 -5.73
CA GLU A 492 1.73 -0.61 -5.21
C GLU A 492 2.62 -1.74 -5.75
N ASN A 493 2.00 -2.80 -6.25
CA ASN A 493 2.66 -3.96 -6.85
C ASN A 493 2.59 -3.98 -8.38
N ASN A 494 1.91 -3.00 -8.97
CA ASN A 494 1.48 -3.02 -10.37
C ASN A 494 0.96 -4.40 -10.79
N CYS A 495 0.12 -5.03 -9.96
CA CYS A 495 -0.55 -6.29 -10.28
C CYS A 495 -2.05 -6.02 -10.39
N TRP A 496 -2.74 -6.74 -11.26
CA TRP A 496 -4.17 -6.92 -11.05
C TRP A 496 -4.37 -7.65 -9.71
N LEU A 497 -5.47 -7.38 -9.00
CA LEU A 497 -5.78 -8.09 -7.76
C LEU A 497 -7.27 -8.44 -7.69
N ALA A 498 -7.56 -9.74 -7.61
CA ALA A 498 -8.89 -10.28 -7.42
C ALA A 498 -9.09 -10.67 -5.95
N PHE A 499 -9.79 -9.83 -5.19
CA PHE A 499 -10.11 -10.03 -3.78
C PHE A 499 -11.54 -10.55 -3.66
N ALA A 500 -11.70 -11.75 -3.10
CA ALA A 500 -12.99 -12.37 -2.87
C ALA A 500 -13.18 -12.61 -1.37
N ASN A 501 -14.16 -11.92 -0.79
CA ASN A 501 -14.46 -11.96 0.64
C ASN A 501 -15.79 -12.65 0.92
N VAL A 502 -15.90 -13.23 2.12
CA VAL A 502 -17.17 -13.75 2.61
C VAL A 502 -18.21 -12.62 2.65
N ARG A 503 -19.45 -12.90 2.25
CA ARG A 503 -20.59 -11.99 2.44
C ARG A 503 -21.64 -12.63 3.32
N ALA A 504 -21.59 -12.27 4.59
CA ALA A 504 -22.57 -12.64 5.60
C ALA A 504 -22.73 -11.44 6.57
N PRO A 505 -23.50 -10.41 6.19
CA PRO A 505 -23.57 -9.16 6.96
C PRO A 505 -24.04 -9.34 8.40
N LEU A 506 -24.91 -10.34 8.65
CA LEU A 506 -25.38 -10.69 9.99
C LEU A 506 -24.28 -11.27 10.90
N GLU A 507 -23.20 -11.78 10.30
CA GLU A 507 -22.04 -12.34 11.00
C GLU A 507 -20.82 -11.40 11.00
N GLY A 508 -21.02 -10.17 10.49
CA GLY A 508 -20.01 -9.13 10.40
C GLY A 508 -19.11 -9.20 9.16
N TYR A 509 -19.42 -10.07 8.17
CA TYR A 509 -18.67 -10.13 6.92
C TYR A 509 -19.31 -9.23 5.85
N PRO A 510 -18.67 -8.10 5.48
CA PRO A 510 -19.29 -7.10 4.61
C PRO A 510 -19.34 -7.50 3.13
N GLY A 511 -18.58 -8.51 2.71
CA GLY A 511 -18.26 -8.72 1.30
C GLY A 511 -17.28 -7.65 0.81
N LEU A 512 -17.71 -6.82 -0.14
CA LEU A 512 -16.92 -5.80 -0.84
C LEU A 512 -15.79 -6.40 -1.70
N SER A 513 -16.06 -7.54 -2.29
CA SER A 513 -15.16 -8.21 -3.21
C SER A 513 -14.97 -7.39 -4.48
N GLY A 514 -13.76 -7.40 -5.03
CA GLY A 514 -13.50 -6.71 -6.29
C GLY A 514 -12.26 -7.20 -7.03
N VAL A 515 -12.21 -6.88 -8.32
CA VAL A 515 -11.02 -6.96 -9.16
C VAL A 515 -10.48 -5.55 -9.35
N PHE A 516 -9.25 -5.31 -8.93
CA PHE A 516 -8.61 -4.00 -8.91
C PHE A 516 -7.45 -3.93 -9.89
N GLY A 517 -7.35 -2.81 -10.59
CA GLY A 517 -6.33 -2.55 -11.61
C GLY A 517 -4.94 -2.25 -11.05
N PRO A 518 -3.89 -2.45 -11.87
CA PRO A 518 -2.49 -2.29 -11.48
C PRO A 518 -1.97 -0.85 -11.51
N ASP A 519 -2.70 0.09 -12.11
CA ASP A 519 -2.22 1.46 -12.32
C ASP A 519 -2.76 2.41 -11.25
N THR A 520 -1.84 2.94 -10.44
CA THR A 520 -2.14 3.89 -9.37
C THR A 520 -2.51 5.28 -9.88
N PHE A 521 -2.04 5.67 -11.06
CA PHE A 521 -2.15 7.04 -11.58
C PHE A 521 -3.24 7.18 -12.64
N LEU A 522 -3.89 6.07 -13.03
CA LEU A 522 -4.90 6.05 -14.07
C LEU A 522 -6.30 6.32 -13.53
N PHE A 523 -6.99 7.26 -14.17
CA PHE A 523 -8.42 7.50 -14.00
C PHE A 523 -9.15 7.44 -15.36
N PRO A 524 -10.42 6.97 -15.42
CA PRO A 524 -11.09 6.22 -14.36
C PRO A 524 -10.33 4.94 -14.03
N ARG A 525 -10.40 4.52 -12.75
CA ARG A 525 -9.72 3.31 -12.30
C ARG A 525 -10.31 2.10 -13.04
N GLN A 526 -9.45 1.16 -13.40
CA GLN A 526 -9.88 -0.09 -14.00
C GLN A 526 -10.22 -1.08 -12.88
N GLU A 527 -11.49 -1.22 -12.54
CA GLU A 527 -11.93 -2.10 -11.46
C GLU A 527 -13.38 -2.54 -11.63
N ALA A 528 -13.73 -3.64 -10.96
CA ALA A 528 -15.11 -4.09 -10.78
C ALA A 528 -15.30 -4.54 -9.33
N ILE A 529 -16.35 -4.07 -8.66
CA ILE A 529 -16.64 -4.36 -7.25
C ILE A 529 -18.06 -4.90 -7.15
N VAL A 530 -18.26 -5.93 -6.34
CA VAL A 530 -19.59 -6.48 -6.06
C VAL A 530 -20.43 -5.42 -5.36
N SER A 531 -21.63 -5.15 -5.89
CA SER A 531 -22.50 -4.09 -5.40
C SER A 531 -23.97 -4.50 -5.47
N GLY A 532 -24.78 -3.88 -4.60
CA GLY A 532 -26.22 -4.14 -4.53
C GLY A 532 -26.54 -5.61 -4.19
N ASN A 533 -27.33 -6.25 -5.05
CA ASN A 533 -27.74 -7.66 -4.90
C ASN A 533 -26.92 -8.63 -5.74
N ALA A 534 -25.89 -8.16 -6.47
CA ALA A 534 -24.99 -9.04 -7.20
C ALA A 534 -24.17 -9.87 -6.20
N ALA A 535 -23.80 -11.08 -6.62
CA ALA A 535 -22.87 -11.94 -5.88
C ALA A 535 -21.55 -12.17 -6.64
N VAL A 536 -21.43 -11.58 -7.84
CA VAL A 536 -20.24 -11.70 -8.71
C VAL A 536 -19.95 -10.34 -9.32
N ALA A 537 -18.67 -9.99 -9.41
CA ALA A 537 -18.18 -8.86 -10.20
C ALA A 537 -17.12 -9.37 -11.19
N VAL A 538 -17.13 -8.83 -12.40
CA VAL A 538 -16.23 -9.24 -13.49
C VAL A 538 -15.52 -8.02 -14.06
N ALA A 539 -14.20 -8.08 -14.18
CA ALA A 539 -13.39 -7.08 -14.86
C ALA A 539 -12.65 -7.70 -16.05
N GLU A 540 -12.52 -6.94 -17.14
CA GLU A 540 -11.55 -7.24 -18.19
C GLU A 540 -10.17 -6.79 -17.70
N ILE A 541 -9.25 -7.73 -17.60
CA ILE A 541 -7.84 -7.47 -17.31
C ILE A 541 -7.03 -7.48 -18.60
N ASP A 542 -5.89 -6.81 -18.60
CA ASP A 542 -4.89 -6.88 -19.67
C ASP A 542 -3.51 -7.20 -19.09
N THR A 543 -2.86 -8.22 -19.66
CA THR A 543 -1.49 -8.63 -19.36
C THR A 543 -0.64 -8.68 -20.63
N GLY A 544 -1.20 -8.25 -21.77
CA GLY A 544 -0.59 -8.35 -23.08
C GLY A 544 0.62 -7.45 -23.29
N THR A 545 1.29 -7.68 -24.42
CA THR A 545 2.35 -6.82 -24.94
C THR A 545 2.01 -6.47 -26.39
N VAL A 546 1.92 -5.18 -26.70
CA VAL A 546 1.56 -4.68 -28.03
C VAL A 546 2.82 -4.28 -28.78
N GLY A 547 3.34 -5.20 -29.59
CA GLY A 547 4.48 -4.95 -30.47
C GLY A 547 5.82 -4.74 -29.72
N GLY A 548 6.92 -4.99 -30.44
CA GLY A 548 8.27 -4.84 -29.91
C GLY A 548 8.68 -5.89 -28.87
N PRO A 549 9.95 -5.87 -28.42
CA PRO A 549 10.51 -6.88 -27.51
C PRO A 549 10.27 -6.59 -26.02
N TYR A 550 9.72 -5.42 -25.67
CA TYR A 550 9.48 -4.98 -24.29
C TYR A 550 8.00 -5.06 -23.93
N PRO A 551 7.64 -5.42 -22.69
CA PRO A 551 6.25 -5.35 -22.24
C PRO A 551 5.72 -3.92 -22.34
N THR A 552 4.47 -3.77 -22.80
CA THR A 552 3.82 -2.46 -22.90
C THR A 552 2.87 -2.18 -21.75
N HIS A 553 2.25 -3.22 -21.17
CA HIS A 553 1.29 -3.07 -20.08
C HIS A 553 2.00 -2.92 -18.72
N VAL A 554 1.46 -2.05 -17.85
CA VAL A 554 2.04 -1.76 -16.53
C VAL A 554 2.14 -3.01 -15.64
N ALA A 555 1.21 -3.96 -15.82
CA ALA A 555 1.23 -5.23 -15.08
C ALA A 555 2.50 -6.07 -15.32
N ARG A 556 3.16 -5.89 -16.47
CA ARG A 556 4.40 -6.60 -16.83
C ARG A 556 5.63 -5.72 -16.80
N ARG A 557 5.47 -4.41 -17.05
CA ARG A 557 6.56 -3.44 -16.91
C ARG A 557 6.95 -3.21 -15.45
N LYS A 558 5.96 -3.22 -14.56
CA LYS A 558 6.13 -3.07 -13.11
C LYS A 558 6.85 -1.78 -12.71
N ASP A 559 6.41 -0.65 -13.25
CA ASP A 559 7.10 0.64 -13.12
C ASP A 559 7.43 1.02 -11.66
N LEU A 560 6.49 0.85 -10.71
CA LEU A 560 6.75 1.09 -9.28
C LEU A 560 7.71 0.07 -8.69
N VAL A 561 7.66 -1.19 -9.12
CA VAL A 561 8.56 -2.25 -8.62
C VAL A 561 9.98 -2.04 -9.14
N LEU A 562 10.13 -1.56 -10.38
CA LEU A 562 11.40 -1.20 -10.99
C LEU A 562 12.09 -0.03 -10.25
N MET A 563 11.31 0.95 -9.78
CA MET A 563 11.85 2.14 -9.09
C MET A 563 12.34 1.89 -7.65
N ARG A 564 12.14 0.68 -7.13
CA ARG A 564 12.58 0.30 -5.78
C ARG A 564 14.08 0.49 -5.61
N GLN A 565 14.50 0.73 -4.37
CA GLN A 565 15.92 0.81 -3.98
C GLN A 565 16.28 -0.28 -2.96
N PRO A 566 16.43 -1.56 -3.38
CA PRO A 566 16.63 -2.69 -2.46
C PRO A 566 17.80 -2.55 -1.49
N HIS A 567 18.85 -1.79 -1.87
CA HIS A 567 20.00 -1.57 -1.01
C HIS A 567 19.68 -0.85 0.31
N HIS A 568 18.53 -0.18 0.42
CA HIS A 568 18.03 0.42 1.66
C HIS A 568 17.19 -0.53 2.53
N TYR A 569 16.87 -1.74 2.06
CA TYR A 569 15.79 -2.58 2.63
C TYR A 569 16.27 -3.78 3.44
N ARG A 570 17.57 -3.85 3.78
CA ARG A 570 18.17 -5.00 4.46
C ARG A 570 17.46 -5.41 5.75
N GLU A 571 16.90 -4.47 6.49
CA GLU A 571 16.19 -4.76 7.75
C GLU A 571 14.85 -5.46 7.54
N LEU A 572 14.27 -5.41 6.34
CA LEU A 572 13.04 -6.16 6.04
C LEU A 572 13.28 -7.67 6.05
N VAL A 573 14.50 -8.11 5.79
CA VAL A 573 14.87 -9.54 5.69
C VAL A 573 15.74 -10.00 6.86
N ALA A 574 16.06 -9.09 7.79
CA ALA A 574 16.77 -9.45 9.00
C ALA A 574 15.84 -10.27 9.91
N ALA A 575 16.37 -11.35 10.47
CA ALA A 575 15.70 -12.02 11.57
C ALA A 575 15.49 -11.01 12.72
N PRO A 576 14.39 -11.13 13.49
CA PRO A 576 14.22 -10.35 14.71
C PRO A 576 15.49 -10.51 15.56
N ALA A 577 16.04 -9.41 16.07
CA ALA A 577 17.16 -9.52 17.02
C ALA A 577 16.72 -10.44 18.16
N ALA A 578 17.50 -11.49 18.44
CA ALA A 578 17.25 -12.36 19.59
C ALA A 578 17.27 -11.47 20.84
N GLY A 579 16.09 -11.25 21.42
CA GLY A 579 15.88 -10.39 22.59
C GLY A 579 16.43 -11.00 23.86
#